data_AF-A0A524D7F0-F1
#
_entry.id   AF-A0A524D7F0-F1
#
_cell.length_a   1.000
_cell.length_b   1.000
_cell.length_c   1.000
_cell.angle_alpha   90.00
_cell.angle_beta   90.00
_cell.angle_gamma   90.00
#
_symmetry.space_group_name_H-M   'P 1'
#
loop_
_entity.id
_entity.type
_entity.pdbx_description
1 polymer ?
#
loop_
_entity_poly.entity_id
_entity_poly.type
_entity_poly.pdbx_seq_one_letter_code
_entity_poly.pdbx_strand_id
1 'polypeptide(L)'
;SKCELEEFTEREAKLYSFVIVDFPPESMSSRAPYVVGIGEFPSGKRLTAHITNLMSQPEVGMDLKLAFETVEESPDFKKITYKWLV
;
A
#
# COMPACT_ATOMS: atom_id res chain seq x y z
N SER A 1 -21.86 -9.05 22.91
CA SER A 1 -22.09 -8.68 21.50
C SER A 1 -21.38 -9.72 20.64
N LYS A 2 -22.05 -10.37 19.69
CA LYS A 2 -21.36 -11.26 18.73
C LYS A 2 -20.63 -10.38 17.72
N CYS A 3 -19.31 -10.53 17.64
CA CYS A 3 -18.50 -9.88 16.62
C CYS A 3 -18.47 -10.83 15.41
N GLU A 4 -19.11 -10.43 14.32
CA GLU A 4 -19.06 -11.17 13.06
C GLU A 4 -18.03 -10.48 12.17
N LEU A 5 -16.99 -11.21 11.80
CA LEU A 5 -15.94 -10.73 10.90
C LEU A 5 -16.33 -11.11 9.48
N GLU A 6 -16.33 -10.12 8.59
CA GLU A 6 -16.57 -10.31 7.16
C GLU A 6 -15.26 -10.19 6.38
N GLU A 7 -15.17 -10.90 5.26
CA GLU A 7 -14.01 -10.80 4.37
C GLU A 7 -13.95 -9.42 3.70
N PHE A 8 -12.75 -8.83 3.69
CA PHE A 8 -12.50 -7.58 2.99
C PHE A 8 -12.07 -7.86 1.54
N THR A 9 -12.89 -7.48 0.57
CA THR A 9 -12.72 -7.84 -0.85
C THR A 9 -12.37 -6.66 -1.77
N GLU A 10 -12.42 -5.42 -1.27
CA GLU A 10 -12.14 -4.22 -2.08
C GLU A 10 -10.65 -4.17 -2.47
N ARG A 11 -10.39 -3.87 -3.74
CA ARG A 11 -9.02 -3.73 -4.28
C ARG A 11 -8.78 -2.44 -5.04
N GLU A 12 -9.83 -1.74 -5.44
CA GLU A 12 -9.73 -0.43 -6.10
C GLU A 12 -9.89 0.66 -5.04
N ALA A 13 -9.04 1.68 -5.08
CA ALA A 13 -9.03 2.79 -4.14
C ALA A 13 -8.65 4.09 -4.84
N LYS A 14 -8.85 5.23 -4.17
CA LYS A 14 -8.31 6.53 -4.59
C LYS A 14 -7.24 6.99 -3.64
N LEU A 15 -6.19 7.62 -4.15
CA LEU A 15 -5.13 8.19 -3.32
C LEU A 15 -5.69 9.34 -2.47
N TYR A 16 -5.80 9.14 -1.15
CA TYR A 16 -6.32 10.13 -0.23
C TYR A 16 -5.24 11.13 0.21
N SER A 17 -4.05 10.63 0.50
CA SER A 17 -2.89 11.45 0.86
C SER A 17 -1.61 10.64 0.65
N PHE A 18 -0.47 11.30 0.48
CA PHE A 18 0.82 10.63 0.35
C PHE A 18 1.94 11.43 0.98
N VAL A 19 3.07 10.76 1.17
CA VAL A 19 4.36 11.37 1.48
C VAL A 19 5.43 10.76 0.60
N ILE A 20 6.36 11.60 0.14
CA ILE A 20 7.60 11.17 -0.50
C ILE A 20 8.66 11.09 0.59
N VAL A 21 9.28 9.93 0.73
CA VAL A 21 10.33 9.68 1.71
C VAL A 21 11.68 9.71 1.01
N ASP A 22 12.37 10.85 1.10
CA ASP A 22 13.70 11.04 0.53
C ASP A 22 14.81 10.49 1.42
N PHE A 23 14.60 10.48 2.74
CA PHE A 23 15.59 10.09 3.74
C PHE A 23 15.05 8.97 4.66
N PRO A 24 15.01 7.72 4.19
CA PRO A 24 14.50 6.61 4.99
C PRO A 24 15.55 6.06 5.97
N PRO A 25 15.14 5.18 6.90
CA PRO A 25 16.07 4.40 7.71
C PRO A 25 17.04 3.58 6.84
N GLU A 26 18.23 3.28 7.38
CA GLU A 26 19.30 2.57 6.65
C GLU A 26 18.83 1.25 6.03
N SER A 27 17.98 0.50 6.74
CA SER A 27 17.39 -0.77 6.26
C SER A 27 16.53 -0.63 5.00
N MET A 28 16.10 0.59 4.65
CA MET A 28 15.24 0.90 3.50
C MET A 28 15.90 1.90 2.54
N SER A 29 17.17 2.25 2.77
CA SER A 29 17.93 3.21 1.96
C SER A 29 18.01 2.84 0.48
N SER A 30 18.08 1.54 0.15
CA SER A 30 18.10 1.04 -1.24
C SER A 30 16.82 1.32 -2.03
N ARG A 31 15.74 1.69 -1.35
CA ARG A 31 14.45 2.04 -1.96
C ARG A 31 14.22 3.55 -2.04
N ALA A 32 15.15 4.37 -1.54
CA ALA A 32 15.02 5.82 -1.57
C ALA A 32 15.21 6.36 -3.01
N PRO A 33 14.44 7.39 -3.43
CA PRO A 33 13.22 7.89 -2.78
C PRO A 33 12.03 6.94 -3.04
N TYR A 34 11.11 6.83 -2.07
CA TYR A 34 9.87 6.07 -2.25
C TYR A 34 8.63 6.84 -1.79
N VAL A 35 7.47 6.47 -2.31
CA VAL A 35 6.19 7.07 -1.96
C VAL A 35 5.39 6.14 -1.05
N VAL A 36 4.86 6.69 0.03
CA VAL A 36 3.87 6.02 0.89
C VAL A 36 2.55 6.73 0.73
N GLY A 37 1.51 5.98 0.38
CA GLY A 37 0.17 6.49 0.13
C GLY A 37 -0.87 5.90 1.05
N ILE A 38 -1.85 6.71 1.41
CA ILE A 38 -3.11 6.26 2.01
C ILE A 38 -4.12 6.15 0.87
N GLY A 39 -4.54 4.93 0.54
CA GLY A 39 -5.67 4.69 -0.36
C GLY A 39 -6.97 4.64 0.41
N GLU A 40 -8.01 5.32 -0.09
CA GLU A 40 -9.38 5.24 0.39
C GLU A 40 -10.22 4.37 -0.55
N PHE A 41 -10.79 3.29 -0.02
CA PHE A 41 -11.67 2.40 -0.75
C PHE A 41 -13.07 3.02 -0.88
N PRO A 42 -13.92 2.56 -1.83
CA PRO A 42 -15.32 3.01 -1.95
C PRO A 42 -16.12 2.92 -0.64
N SER A 43 -15.82 1.96 0.23
CA SER A 43 -16.46 1.86 1.55
C SER A 43 -16.02 2.91 2.57
N GLY A 44 -15.10 3.82 2.23
CA GLY A 44 -14.52 4.83 3.11
C GLY A 44 -13.40 4.29 4.02
N LYS A 45 -13.09 2.99 3.96
CA LYS A 45 -11.94 2.42 4.68
C LYS A 45 -10.63 2.90 4.06
N ARG A 46 -9.58 2.98 4.88
CA ARG A 46 -8.28 3.50 4.46
C ARG A 46 -7.16 2.51 4.77
N LEU A 47 -6.20 2.39 3.85
CA LEU A 47 -5.02 1.56 4.02
C LEU A 47 -3.77 2.35 3.64
N THR A 48 -2.75 2.28 4.51
CA THR A 48 -1.43 2.86 4.24
C THR A 48 -0.52 1.80 3.63
N ALA A 49 0.05 2.06 2.46
CA ALA A 49 0.98 1.17 1.80
C ALA A 49 1.94 1.94 0.88
N HIS A 50 3.02 1.29 0.45
CA HIS A 50 3.94 1.87 -0.54
C HIS A 50 3.24 1.95 -1.89
N ILE A 51 3.45 3.05 -2.61
CA ILE A 51 3.04 3.15 -4.01
C ILE A 51 4.24 2.73 -4.87
N THR A 52 3.99 1.80 -5.79
CA THR A 52 4.99 1.25 -6.70
C THR A 52 4.61 1.56 -8.14
N ASN A 53 5.59 1.54 -9.06
CA ASN A 53 5.40 1.83 -10.49
C ASN A 53 4.94 3.27 -10.82
N LEU A 54 5.28 4.27 -9.98
CA LEU A 54 5.06 5.66 -10.37
C LEU A 54 5.89 6.04 -11.60
N MET A 55 5.21 6.49 -12.65
CA MET A 55 5.82 7.06 -13.86
C MET A 55 5.85 8.61 -13.84
N SER A 56 5.09 9.21 -12.93
CA SER A 56 4.94 10.66 -12.74
C SER A 56 4.82 10.98 -11.24
N GLN A 57 4.70 12.26 -10.87
CA GLN A 57 4.37 12.62 -9.49
C GLN A 57 2.97 12.10 -9.10
N PRO A 58 2.78 11.64 -7.85
CA PRO A 58 1.48 11.21 -7.36
C PRO A 58 0.54 12.40 -7.16
N GLU A 59 -0.73 12.20 -7.44
CA GLU A 59 -1.78 13.21 -7.27
C GLU A 59 -2.91 12.66 -6.41
N VAL A 60 -3.37 13.45 -5.43
CA VAL A 60 -4.53 13.09 -4.61
C VAL A 60 -5.74 12.91 -5.52
N GLY A 61 -6.46 11.80 -5.34
CA GLY A 61 -7.61 11.40 -6.15
C GLY A 61 -7.29 10.42 -7.29
N MET A 62 -6.01 10.19 -7.60
CA MET A 62 -5.62 9.20 -8.61
C MET A 62 -6.06 7.78 -8.21
N ASP A 63 -6.30 6.94 -9.21
CA ASP A 63 -6.71 5.55 -8.99
C ASP A 63 -5.53 4.72 -8.49
N LEU A 64 -5.81 3.88 -7.49
CA LEU A 64 -4.87 2.93 -6.91
C LEU A 64 -5.48 1.54 -6.92
N LYS A 65 -4.64 0.53 -7.17
CA LYS A 65 -5.04 -0.88 -7.05
C LYS A 65 -4.21 -1.58 -5.99
N LEU A 66 -4.88 -2.25 -5.06
CA LEU A 66 -4.25 -3.04 -4.01
C LEU A 66 -3.65 -4.33 -4.60
N ALA A 67 -2.35 -4.50 -4.38
CA ALA A 67 -1.64 -5.72 -4.68
C ALA A 67 -0.91 -6.26 -3.45
N PHE A 68 -0.55 -7.54 -3.55
CA PHE A 68 0.13 -8.30 -2.51
C PHE A 68 1.49 -8.70 -3.04
N GLU A 69 2.53 -8.49 -2.24
CA GLU A 69 3.89 -8.90 -2.55
C GLU A 69 4.40 -9.84 -1.46
N THR A 70 4.84 -11.02 -1.86
CA THR A 70 5.54 -11.93 -0.95
C THR A 70 6.98 -11.43 -0.80
N VAL A 71 7.32 -10.99 0.41
CA VAL A 71 8.65 -10.44 0.74
C VAL A 71 9.59 -11.56 1.21
N GLU A 72 9.05 -12.60 1.83
CA GLU A 72 9.79 -13.73 2.36
C GLU A 72 8.91 -14.97 2.32
N GLU A 73 9.46 -16.10 1.85
CA GLU A 73 8.78 -17.38 1.82
C GLU A 73 9.76 -18.48 2.23
N SER A 74 9.44 -19.17 3.31
CA SER A 74 10.08 -20.38 3.80
C SER A 74 9.00 -21.45 4.03
N PRO A 75 9.37 -22.74 4.22
CA PRO A 75 8.39 -23.81 4.40
C PRO A 75 7.36 -23.57 5.51
N ASP A 76 7.74 -22.82 6.55
CA ASP A 76 6.91 -22.54 7.73
C ASP A 76 6.48 -21.07 7.87
N PHE A 77 6.95 -20.17 7.00
CA PHE A 77 6.73 -18.74 7.13
C PHE A 77 6.56 -18.02 5.79
N LYS A 78 5.48 -17.24 5.65
CA LYS A 78 5.23 -16.40 4.49
C LYS A 78 4.93 -14.98 4.93
N LYS A 79 5.80 -14.04 4.57
CA LYS A 79 5.60 -12.61 4.80
C LYS A 79 5.02 -11.97 3.55
N ILE A 80 3.78 -11.50 3.65
CA ILE A 80 3.11 -10.75 2.58
C ILE A 80 3.04 -9.28 3.01
N THR A 81 3.34 -8.38 2.08
CA THR A 81 3.13 -6.94 2.25
C THR A 81 2.13 -6.43 1.24
N TYR A 82 1.44 -5.36 1.61
CA TYR A 82 0.50 -4.65 0.75
C TYR A 82 1.23 -3.55 0.00
N LYS A 83 0.87 -3.35 -1.26
CA LYS A 83 1.34 -2.21 -2.07
C LYS A 83 0.22 -1.66 -2.94
N TRP A 84 0.32 -0.38 -3.22
CA TRP A 84 -0.48 0.31 -4.22
C TRP A 84 0.22 0.22 -5.57
N LEU A 85 -0.52 -0.26 -6.56
CA LEU A 85 -0.19 -0.12 -7.97
C LEU A 85 -0.89 1.12 -8.52
N VAL A 86 -0.20 1.83 -9.39
CA VAL A 86 -0.72 2.94 -10.20
C VAL A 86 -0.69 2.58 -11.68
#